data_AF-D3J937-F1
#
_entry.id   AF-D3J937-F1
#
_cell.length_a   1.000
_cell.length_b   1.000
_cell.length_c   1.000
_cell.angle_alpha   90.00
_cell.angle_beta   90.00
_cell.angle_gamma   90.00
#
_symmetry.space_group_name_H-M   'P 1'
#
loop_
_entity.id
_entity.type
_entity.pdbx_description
1 polymer ?
#
loop_
_entity_poly.entity_id
_entity_poly.type
_entity_poly.pdbx_seq_one_letter_code
_entity_poly.pdbx_strand_id
1 'polypeptide(L)'
;VQMLAIAPNKELECRDTIKKICDTFAVSSTARDVMELASVDKYGDERSLLQPVNGASRSGYRSNWWTQFYYVLWRSWLTVLKDPMLVKVRLLQTAMVATLIGSIYFGQKLDQDGVMNMNGSLFLFL
;
A
#
# COMPACT_ATOMS: atom_id res chain seq x y z
N VAL A 1 -2.49 4.83 -41.69
CA VAL A 1 -2.81 3.46 -41.23
C VAL A 1 -4.20 3.49 -40.57
N GLN A 2 -5.26 3.29 -41.36
CA GLN A 2 -6.64 3.12 -40.90
C GLN A 2 -7.20 1.93 -41.68
N MET A 3 -6.93 0.70 -41.23
CA MET A 3 -7.33 -0.50 -41.96
C MET A 3 -8.61 -1.16 -41.42
N LEU A 4 -9.21 -0.62 -40.34
CA LEU A 4 -10.39 -1.21 -39.69
C LEU A 4 -11.46 -0.18 -39.25
N ALA A 5 -11.25 1.11 -39.50
CA ALA A 5 -12.24 2.14 -39.15
C ALA A 5 -13.31 2.24 -40.25
N ILE A 6 -14.58 2.32 -39.85
CA ILE A 6 -15.70 2.52 -40.78
C ILE A 6 -15.62 3.95 -41.31
N ALA A 7 -15.36 4.11 -42.61
CA ALA A 7 -15.30 5.42 -43.25
C ALA A 7 -16.71 5.86 -43.71
N PRO A 8 -17.09 7.14 -43.53
CA PRO A 8 -18.47 7.64 -43.70
C PRO A 8 -18.96 7.74 -45.17
N ASN A 9 -18.48 6.90 -46.08
CA ASN A 9 -18.96 6.81 -47.47
C ASN A 9 -18.87 5.39 -48.06
N LYS A 10 -18.40 4.40 -47.28
CA LYS A 10 -18.24 2.99 -47.70
C LYS A 10 -18.62 2.01 -46.60
N GLU A 11 -19.63 2.36 -45.80
CA GLU A 11 -19.98 1.63 -44.59
C GLU A 11 -20.43 0.19 -44.86
N LEU A 12 -21.17 -0.03 -45.96
CA LEU A 12 -21.67 -1.37 -46.33
C LEU A 12 -20.52 -2.32 -46.67
N GLU A 13 -19.57 -1.89 -47.48
CA GLU A 13 -18.39 -2.70 -47.85
C GLU A 13 -17.46 -2.94 -46.65
N CYS A 14 -17.27 -1.93 -45.79
CA CYS A 14 -16.50 -2.08 -44.56
C CYS A 14 -17.16 -3.10 -43.61
N ARG A 15 -18.49 -3.05 -43.46
CA ARG A 15 -19.24 -4.01 -42.63
C ARG A 15 -19.20 -5.43 -43.19
N ASP A 16 -19.29 -5.60 -44.51
CA ASP A 16 -19.17 -6.90 -45.16
C ASP A 16 -17.75 -7.49 -44.98
N THR A 17 -16.73 -6.64 -45.11
CA THR A 17 -15.33 -7.04 -44.86
C THR A 17 -15.10 -7.46 -43.42
N ILE A 18 -15.64 -6.71 -42.45
CA ILE A 18 -15.58 -7.06 -41.02
C ILE A 18 -16.27 -8.40 -40.77
N LYS A 19 -17.46 -8.60 -41.34
CA LYS A 19 -18.21 -9.85 -41.19
C LYS A 19 -17.44 -11.03 -41.75
N LYS A 20 -16.86 -10.87 -42.95
CA LYS A 20 -16.02 -11.90 -43.58
C LYS A 20 -14.79 -12.24 -42.72
N ILE A 21 -14.15 -11.26 -42.10
CA ILE A 21 -13.04 -11.48 -41.18
C ILE A 21 -13.51 -12.24 -39.92
N CYS A 22 -14.63 -11.85 -39.33
CA CYS A 22 -15.21 -12.55 -38.18
C CYS A 22 -15.57 -14.00 -38.51
N ASP A 23 -16.20 -14.25 -39.66
CA ASP A 23 -16.58 -15.58 -40.11
C ASP A 23 -15.35 -16.45 -40.40
N THR A 24 -14.32 -15.87 -41.04
CA THR A 24 -13.05 -16.57 -41.31
C THR A 24 -12.30 -16.87 -40.01
N PHE A 25 -12.31 -15.93 -39.06
CA PHE A 25 -11.70 -16.13 -37.74
C PHE A 25 -12.42 -17.24 -36.98
N ALA A 26 -13.75 -17.25 -36.96
CA ALA A 26 -14.55 -18.27 -36.24
C ALA A 26 -14.25 -19.71 -36.70
N VAL A 27 -13.87 -19.90 -37.97
CA VAL A 27 -13.53 -21.21 -38.54
C VAL A 27 -12.03 -21.54 -38.40
N SER A 28 -11.18 -20.55 -38.09
CA SER A 28 -9.74 -20.72 -37.98
C SER A 28 -9.32 -21.61 -36.79
N SER A 29 -8.17 -22.27 -36.90
CA SER A 29 -7.57 -23.03 -35.80
C SER A 29 -7.26 -22.14 -34.60
N THR A 30 -6.83 -20.89 -34.84
CA THR A 30 -6.53 -19.92 -33.79
C THR A 30 -7.76 -19.60 -32.91
N ALA A 31 -8.95 -19.49 -33.51
CA ALA A 31 -10.16 -19.27 -32.71
C ALA A 31 -10.54 -20.51 -31.88
N ARG A 32 -10.25 -21.71 -32.38
CA ARG A 32 -10.45 -22.96 -31.63
C ARG A 32 -9.49 -23.04 -30.44
N ASP A 33 -8.21 -22.72 -30.64
CA ASP A 33 -7.20 -22.71 -29.57
C ASP A 33 -7.58 -21.69 -28.47
N VAL A 34 -8.00 -20.48 -28.86
CA VAL A 34 -8.44 -19.44 -27.91
C VAL A 34 -9.73 -19.85 -27.19
N MET A 35 -10.67 -20.49 -27.87
CA MET A 35 -11.91 -20.99 -27.25
C MET A 35 -11.62 -22.15 -26.30
N GLU A 36 -10.69 -23.03 -26.63
CA GLU A 36 -10.22 -24.12 -25.77
C GLU A 36 -9.57 -23.56 -24.51
N LEU A 37 -8.61 -22.64 -24.65
CA LEU A 37 -8.00 -21.90 -23.54
C LEU A 37 -9.04 -21.18 -22.66
N ALA A 38 -10.02 -20.50 -23.26
CA ALA A 38 -11.07 -19.81 -22.52
C ALA A 38 -12.08 -20.76 -21.86
N SER A 39 -12.27 -21.97 -22.41
CA SER A 39 -13.12 -23.01 -21.79
C SER A 39 -12.40 -23.71 -20.63
N VAL A 40 -11.08 -23.89 -20.76
CA VAL A 40 -10.20 -24.36 -19.68
C VAL A 40 -10.18 -23.33 -18.55
N ASP A 41 -10.24 -22.03 -18.83
CA ASP A 41 -10.33 -20.97 -17.81
C ASP A 41 -11.72 -20.90 -17.12
N LYS A 42 -12.79 -21.36 -17.80
CA LYS A 42 -14.15 -21.43 -17.21
C LYS A 42 -14.37 -22.61 -16.26
N TYR A 43 -13.62 -23.70 -16.42
CA TYR A 43 -13.65 -24.87 -15.52
C TYR A 43 -12.41 -24.99 -14.63
N GLY A 44 -11.30 -24.39 -15.06
CA GLY A 44 -10.05 -24.27 -14.36
C GLY A 44 -10.05 -23.00 -13.54
N ASP A 45 -10.53 -23.16 -12.31
CA ASP A 45 -9.96 -22.53 -11.12
C ASP A 45 -9.04 -21.33 -11.41
N GLU A 46 -9.55 -20.12 -11.19
CA GLU A 46 -8.80 -18.85 -11.07
C GLU A 46 -7.69 -18.89 -9.98
N ARG A 47 -7.13 -20.07 -9.67
CA ARG A 47 -6.05 -20.31 -8.71
C ARG A 47 -4.71 -20.62 -9.37
N SER A 48 -4.63 -20.86 -10.67
CA SER A 48 -3.36 -21.31 -11.28
C SER A 48 -2.49 -20.17 -11.82
N LEU A 49 -3.05 -19.05 -12.30
CA LEU A 49 -2.26 -17.91 -12.83
C LEU A 49 -2.14 -16.72 -11.87
N LEU A 50 -2.96 -16.67 -10.83
CA LEU A 50 -2.78 -15.77 -9.71
C LEU A 50 -2.38 -16.58 -8.50
N GLN A 51 -1.21 -17.23 -8.57
CA GLN A 51 -0.59 -17.81 -7.38
C GLN A 51 -0.43 -16.64 -6.37
N PRO A 52 -1.25 -16.58 -5.30
CA PRO A 52 -1.00 -15.58 -4.29
C PRO A 52 0.25 -16.08 -3.60
N VAL A 53 1.36 -15.34 -3.77
CA VAL A 53 2.46 -15.35 -2.81
C VAL A 53 1.82 -15.45 -1.41
N ASN A 54 2.07 -16.59 -0.77
CA ASN A 54 1.77 -16.95 0.62
C ASN A 54 0.50 -16.31 1.23
N GLY A 55 -0.57 -17.11 1.34
CA GLY A 55 -1.57 -16.95 2.40
C GLY A 55 -2.84 -16.18 2.04
N ALA A 56 -3.50 -16.45 0.92
CA ALA A 56 -4.85 -15.92 0.66
C ALA A 56 -5.94 -16.93 1.03
N SER A 57 -6.48 -16.81 2.25
CA SER A 57 -7.72 -17.48 2.62
C SER A 57 -8.90 -16.73 1.96
N ARG A 58 -9.77 -17.48 1.28
CA ARG A 58 -10.86 -16.99 0.41
C ARG A 58 -12.07 -16.37 1.12
N SER A 59 -12.04 -16.17 2.44
CA SER A 59 -13.11 -15.49 3.20
C SER A 59 -12.60 -15.21 4.61
N GLY A 60 -12.52 -13.95 5.00
CA GLY A 60 -11.98 -13.51 6.30
C GLY A 60 -10.65 -12.76 6.17
N TYR A 61 -10.50 -11.67 6.96
CA TYR A 61 -9.32 -10.82 6.97
C TYR A 61 -8.04 -11.66 6.98
N ARG A 62 -7.25 -11.53 5.91
CA ARG A 62 -6.12 -12.37 5.49
C ARG A 62 -4.93 -12.45 6.47
N SER A 63 -5.03 -11.80 7.62
CA SER A 63 -3.90 -11.60 8.53
C SER A 63 -4.41 -11.33 9.93
N ASN A 64 -3.72 -11.89 10.93
CA ASN A 64 -3.93 -11.53 12.34
C ASN A 64 -3.85 -10.00 12.50
N TRP A 65 -4.71 -9.41 13.34
CA TRP A 65 -4.79 -7.95 13.53
C TRP A 65 -3.42 -7.35 13.88
N TRP A 66 -2.64 -8.05 14.71
CA TRP A 66 -1.28 -7.70 15.08
C TRP A 66 -0.31 -7.62 13.91
N THR A 67 -0.43 -8.55 12.96
CA THR A 67 0.42 -8.57 11.77
C THR A 67 0.10 -7.36 10.88
N GLN A 68 -1.18 -7.01 10.72
CA GLN A 68 -1.58 -5.80 9.99
C GLN A 68 -1.11 -4.52 10.70
N PHE A 69 -1.26 -4.46 12.02
CA PHE A 69 -0.76 -3.36 12.83
C PHE A 69 0.76 -3.18 12.69
N TYR A 70 1.53 -4.28 12.77
CA TYR A 70 2.99 -4.24 12.59
C TYR A 70 3.38 -3.71 11.21
N TYR A 71 2.76 -4.19 10.14
CA TYR A 71 3.07 -3.73 8.78
C TYR A 71 2.74 -2.25 8.58
N VAL A 72 1.62 -1.77 9.12
CA VAL A 72 1.24 -0.35 9.08
C VAL A 72 2.23 0.49 9.89
N LEU A 73 2.59 0.04 11.10
CA LEU A 73 3.54 0.72 11.96
C LEU A 73 4.94 0.77 11.32
N TRP A 74 5.40 -0.33 10.72
CA TRP A 74 6.65 -0.40 9.96
C TRP A 74 6.67 0.58 8.78
N ARG A 75 5.60 0.60 7.97
CA ARG A 75 5.49 1.52 6.83
C ARG A 75 5.44 2.98 7.28
N SER A 76 4.67 3.26 8.33
CA SER A 76 4.58 4.60 8.93
C SER A 76 5.94 5.04 9.47
N TRP A 77 6.63 4.16 10.19
CA TRP A 77 7.97 4.39 10.74
C TRP A 77 9.00 4.73 9.65
N LEU A 78 9.06 3.94 8.58
CA LEU A 78 9.94 4.20 7.44
C LEU A 78 9.64 5.55 6.76
N THR A 79 8.35 5.90 6.66
CA THR A 79 7.92 7.17 6.06
C THR A 79 8.33 8.35 6.92
N VAL A 80 8.13 8.25 8.24
CA VAL A 80 8.54 9.26 9.23
C VAL A 80 10.06 9.44 9.26
N LEU A 81 10.83 8.36 9.10
CA LEU A 81 12.30 8.45 8.98
C LEU A 81 12.75 9.13 7.67
N LYS A 82 11.95 9.02 6.60
CA LYS A 82 12.28 9.51 5.25
C LYS A 82 11.88 10.98 5.02
N ASP A 83 10.86 11.47 5.72
CA ASP A 83 10.54 12.91 5.84
C ASP A 83 10.78 13.42 7.28
N PRO A 84 12.04 13.47 7.74
CA PRO A 84 12.30 13.66 9.16
C PRO A 84 12.44 15.12 9.57
N MET A 85 12.22 16.10 8.68
CA MET A 85 12.54 17.51 8.99
C MET A 85 11.74 18.03 10.19
N LEU A 86 10.41 17.89 10.17
CA LEU A 86 9.55 18.40 11.23
C LEU A 86 9.69 17.58 12.54
N VAL A 87 9.86 16.26 12.42
CA VAL A 87 9.99 15.36 13.57
C VAL A 87 11.36 15.50 14.24
N LYS A 88 12.45 15.60 13.48
CA LYS A 88 13.79 15.84 14.03
C LYS A 88 13.87 17.18 14.77
N VAL A 89 13.30 18.24 14.21
CA VAL A 89 13.31 19.56 14.87
C VAL A 89 12.55 19.52 16.18
N ARG A 90 11.34 18.96 16.21
CA ARG A 90 10.58 18.83 17.46
C ARG A 90 11.27 17.93 18.47
N LEU A 91 11.81 16.79 18.04
CA LEU A 91 12.56 15.89 18.94
C LEU A 91 13.82 16.56 19.49
N LEU A 92 14.59 17.25 18.65
CA LEU A 92 15.80 17.97 19.08
C LEU A 92 15.43 19.08 20.07
N GLN A 93 14.42 19.88 19.76
CA GLN A 93 13.95 20.96 20.63
C GLN A 93 13.51 20.41 21.99
N THR A 94 12.67 19.38 22.02
CA THR A 94 12.22 18.76 23.27
C THR A 94 13.39 18.11 24.02
N ALA A 95 14.33 17.46 23.33
CA ALA A 95 15.52 16.87 23.93
C ALA A 95 16.45 17.93 24.55
N MET A 96 16.63 19.08 23.90
CA MET A 96 17.40 20.21 24.43
C MET A 96 16.74 20.76 25.70
N VAL A 97 15.43 21.04 25.66
CA VAL A 97 14.67 21.53 26.83
C VAL A 97 14.71 20.51 27.97
N ALA A 98 14.49 19.22 27.68
CA ALA A 98 14.53 18.15 28.67
C ALA A 98 15.93 17.99 29.29
N THR A 99 17.00 18.16 28.49
CA THR A 99 18.38 18.09 28.99
C THR A 99 18.74 19.30 29.84
N LEU A 100 18.27 20.50 29.47
CA LEU A 100 18.45 21.72 30.28
C LEU A 100 17.76 21.58 31.65
N ILE A 101 16.48 21.20 31.65
CA ILE A 101 15.73 20.95 32.90
C ILE A 101 16.40 19.83 33.68
N GLY A 102 16.71 18.69 33.04
CA GLY A 102 17.38 17.57 33.67
C GLY A 102 18.72 17.95 34.30
N SER A 103 19.50 18.83 33.67
CA SER A 103 20.76 19.34 34.21
C SER A 103 20.58 20.32 35.37
N ILE A 104 19.53 21.14 35.38
CA ILE A 104 19.24 22.08 36.49
C ILE A 104 18.86 21.31 37.76
N TYR A 105 18.10 20.22 37.61
CA TYR A 105 17.65 19.38 38.71
C TYR A 105 18.59 18.19 38.99
N PHE A 106 19.74 18.11 38.30
CA PHE A 106 20.70 17.02 38.51
C PHE A 106 21.43 17.16 39.85
N GLY A 107 21.48 16.09 40.64
CA GLY A 107 22.28 16.06 41.89
C GLY A 107 21.64 16.74 43.10
N GLN A 108 20.30 16.83 43.14
CA GLN A 108 19.58 17.31 44.33
C GLN A 108 19.88 16.46 45.57
N LYS A 109 20.26 17.11 46.67
CA LYS A 109 20.38 16.46 47.98
C LYS A 109 18.99 16.27 48.60
N LEU A 110 18.79 15.17 49.33
CA LEU A 110 17.57 14.87 50.07
C LEU A 110 17.45 15.75 51.33
N ASP A 111 17.28 17.05 51.13
CA ASP A 111 17.04 18.04 52.17
C ASP A 111 15.71 18.76 51.90
N GLN A 112 15.25 19.62 52.82
CA GLN A 112 13.99 20.36 52.71
C GLN A 112 13.90 21.17 51.40
N ASP A 113 15.02 21.76 50.96
CA ASP A 113 15.15 22.43 49.66
C ASP A 113 15.08 21.47 48.46
N GLY A 114 15.52 20.22 48.65
CA GLY A 114 15.44 19.15 47.65
C GLY A 114 14.00 18.69 47.40
N VAL A 115 13.19 18.55 48.46
CA VAL A 115 11.76 18.20 48.34
C VAL A 115 11.00 19.30 47.59
N MET A 116 11.31 20.58 47.87
CA MET A 116 10.71 21.72 47.17
C MET A 116 11.06 21.74 45.68
N ASN A 117 12.33 21.51 45.34
CA ASN A 117 12.78 21.56 43.96
C ASN A 117 12.33 20.32 43.16
N MET A 118 12.22 19.14 43.78
CA MET A 118 11.55 17.97 43.16
C MET A 118 10.09 18.24 42.82
N ASN A 119 9.34 18.85 43.74
CA ASN A 119 7.94 19.23 43.47
C ASN A 119 7.85 20.29 42.36
N GLY A 120 8.78 21.24 42.32
CA GLY A 120 8.91 22.22 41.23
C GLY A 120 9.18 21.57 39.87
N SER A 121 10.03 20.54 39.81
CA SER A 121 10.30 19.82 38.56
C SER A 121 9.10 19.04 38.02
N LEU A 122 8.30 18.46 38.91
CA LEU A 122 7.05 17.78 38.55
C LEU A 122 6.02 18.77 38.00
N PHE A 123 5.89 19.95 38.60
CA PHE A 123 5.02 21.02 38.09
C PHE A 123 5.49 21.55 36.72
N LEU A 124 6.81 21.61 36.47
CA LEU A 124 7.34 22.03 35.16
C LEU A 124 7.14 20.98 34.07
N PHE A 125 6.96 19.70 34.42
CA PHE A 125 6.76 18.61 33.47
C PHE A 125 5.28 18.31 33.17
N LEU A 126 4.38 18.62 34.12
CA LEU A 126 2.94 18.33 34.06
C LEU A 126 2.15 19.50 33.45
#